data_AF-A0A8S4R1Q7-F1
#
_entry.id   AF-A0A8S4R1Q7-F1
#
_cell.length_a   1.000
_cell.length_b   1.000
_cell.length_c   1.000
_cell.angle_alpha   90.00
_cell.angle_beta   90.00
_cell.angle_gamma   90.00
#
_symmetry.space_group_name_H-M   'P 1'
#
loop_
_entity.id
_entity.type
_entity.pdbx_description
1 polymer ?
#
loop_
_entity_poly.entity_id
_entity_poly.type
_entity_poly.pdbx_seq_one_letter_code
_entity_poly.pdbx_strand_id
1 'polypeptide(L)' 'MTAMTQEEMVAGARTVAAGLEALRAEHAQLLAGLAANTEHESEKVALVRKSIDAIELGIGEAQ' A
#
# COMPACT_ATOMS: atom_id res chain seq x y z
N MET A 1 -21.64 9.16 -23.19
CA MET A 1 -20.73 8.76 -22.10
C MET A 1 -21.37 7.57 -21.43
N THR A 2 -20.72 6.41 -21.43
CA THR A 2 -21.19 5.22 -20.71
C THR A 2 -21.21 5.56 -19.23
N ALA A 3 -22.40 5.60 -18.63
CA ALA A 3 -22.56 5.83 -17.22
C ALA A 3 -22.01 4.59 -16.48
N MET A 4 -20.95 4.79 -15.70
CA MET A 4 -20.35 3.75 -14.89
C MET A 4 -21.37 3.29 -13.83
N THR A 5 -21.66 2.00 -13.76
CA THR A 5 -22.66 1.47 -12.83
C THR A 5 -22.11 1.41 -11.41
N GLN A 6 -22.98 1.37 -10.40
CA GLN A 6 -22.55 1.15 -9.01
C GLN A 6 -21.77 -0.16 -8.85
N GLU A 7 -22.13 -1.21 -9.60
CA GLU A 7 -21.44 -2.49 -9.59
C GLU A 7 -20.00 -2.37 -10.11
N GLU A 8 -19.80 -1.63 -11.19
CA GLU A 8 -18.47 -1.33 -11.73
C GLU A 8 -17.64 -0.50 -10.74
N MET A 9 -18.27 0.45 -10.04
CA MET A 9 -17.62 1.25 -9.00
C MET A 9 -17.15 0.38 -7.81
N VAL A 10 -18.02 -0.52 -7.32
CA VAL A 10 -17.69 -1.44 -6.22
C VAL A 10 -16.61 -2.44 -6.65
N ALA A 11 -16.67 -2.97 -7.87
CA ALA A 11 -15.63 -3.84 -8.41
C ALA A 11 -14.28 -3.11 -8.54
N GLY A 12 -14.30 -1.85 -8.96
CA GLY A 12 -13.13 -0.99 -9.01
C GLY A 12 -12.53 -0.75 -7.63
N ALA A 13 -13.34 -0.40 -6.63
CA ALA A 13 -12.89 -0.20 -5.25
C ALA A 13 -12.24 -1.47 -4.66
N ARG A 14 -12.84 -2.65 -4.87
CA ARG A 14 -12.25 -3.94 -4.45
C ARG A 14 -10.92 -4.23 -5.12
N THR A 15 -10.79 -3.92 -6.41
CA THR A 15 -9.53 -4.09 -7.14
C THR A 15 -8.44 -3.17 -6.59
N VAL A 16 -8.79 -1.92 -6.25
CA VAL A 16 -7.86 -0.97 -5.61
C VAL A 16 -7.43 -1.46 -4.24
N ALA A 17 -8.36 -1.91 -3.39
CA ALA A 17 -8.07 -2.47 -2.07
C ALA A 17 -7.10 -3.66 -2.15
N ALA A 18 -7.34 -4.61 -3.06
CA ALA A 18 -6.45 -5.75 -3.27
C ALA A 18 -5.05 -5.32 -3.76
N GLY A 19 -4.98 -4.31 -4.63
CA GLY A 19 -3.71 -3.74 -5.09
C GLY A 19 -2.93 -3.06 -3.96
N LEU A 20 -3.61 -2.34 -3.07
CA LEU A 20 -2.99 -1.71 -1.90
C LEU A 20 -2.48 -2.77 -0.90
N GLU A 21 -3.20 -3.86 -0.69
CA GLU A 21 -2.75 -4.98 0.14
C GLU A 21 -1.46 -5.63 -0.39
N ALA A 22 -1.39 -5.84 -1.72
CA ALA A 22 -0.17 -6.35 -2.37
C ALA A 22 1.00 -5.37 -2.19
N LEU A 23 0.78 -4.08 -2.43
CA LEU A 23 1.82 -3.05 -2.29
C LEU A 23 2.33 -2.92 -0.84
N ARG A 24 1.43 -3.06 0.15
CA ARG A 24 1.81 -3.10 1.57
C ARG A 24 2.75 -4.25 1.85
N ALA A 25 2.46 -5.45 1.32
CA ALA A 25 3.29 -6.63 1.54
C ALA A 25 4.70 -6.46 0.95
N GLU A 26 4.81 -5.89 -0.26
CA GLU A 26 6.09 -5.56 -0.89
C GLU A 26 6.89 -4.55 -0.06
N HIS A 27 6.24 -3.49 0.44
CA HIS A 27 6.89 -2.51 1.31
C HIS A 27 7.35 -3.10 2.64
N ALA A 28 6.60 -4.04 3.22
CA ALA A 28 7.01 -4.74 4.43
C ALA A 28 8.26 -5.61 4.18
N GLN A 29 8.34 -6.27 3.02
CA GLN A 29 9.53 -7.02 2.60
C GLN A 29 10.74 -6.11 2.39
N LEU A 30 10.55 -4.95 1.73
CA LEU A 30 11.60 -3.94 1.59
C LEU A 30 12.09 -3.48 2.97
N LEU A 31 11.18 -3.14 3.88
CA LEU A 31 11.52 -2.70 5.23
C LEU A 31 12.37 -3.75 5.97
N ALA A 32 12.02 -5.03 5.86
CA ALA A 32 12.79 -6.13 6.44
C ALA A 32 14.19 -6.23 5.85
N GLY A 33 14.33 -6.08 4.54
CA GLY A 33 15.63 -6.05 3.85
C GLY A 33 16.50 -4.86 4.25
N LEU A 34 15.90 -3.66 4.35
CA LEU A 34 16.60 -2.45 4.79
C LEU A 34 17.03 -2.54 6.26
N ALA A 35 16.19 -3.10 7.14
CA ALA A 35 16.53 -3.28 8.55
C ALA A 35 17.71 -4.24 8.78
N ALA A 36 17.95 -5.16 7.84
CA ALA A 36 19.12 -6.03 7.87
C ALA A 36 20.43 -5.31 7.49
N ASN A 37 20.36 -4.16 6.80
CA ASN A 37 21.51 -3.32 6.45
C ASN A 37 21.65 -2.17 7.46
N THR A 38 22.36 -2.43 8.56
CA THR A 38 22.37 -1.59 9.76
C THR A 38 23.15 -0.27 9.64
N GLU A 39 23.94 -0.05 8.59
CA GLU A 39 24.94 1.02 8.65
C GLU A 39 24.48 2.38 8.07
N HIS A 40 23.52 2.44 7.13
CA HIS A 40 23.21 3.72 6.45
C HIS A 40 21.76 3.93 5.98
N GLU A 41 20.79 3.09 6.36
CA GLU A 41 19.45 3.15 5.77
C GLU A 41 18.35 3.73 6.66
N SER A 42 18.68 4.43 7.75
CA SER A 42 17.69 4.97 8.70
C SER A 42 16.63 5.88 8.04
N GLU A 43 17.02 6.74 7.11
CA GLU A 43 16.10 7.61 6.38
C GLU A 43 15.21 6.83 5.40
N LYS A 44 15.78 5.83 4.71
CA LYS A 44 15.02 4.97 3.81
C LYS A 44 14.03 4.07 4.57
N VAL A 45 14.42 3.56 5.73
CA VAL A 45 13.56 2.84 6.68
C VAL A 45 12.38 3.72 7.11
N ALA A 46 12.65 4.99 7.44
CA ALA A 46 11.59 5.95 7.80
C ALA A 46 10.63 6.23 6.64
N LEU A 47 11.15 6.39 5.42
CA LEU A 47 10.34 6.59 4.20
C LEU A 47 9.43 5.38 3.92
N VAL A 48 9.99 4.16 3.98
CA VAL A 48 9.22 2.93 3.74
C VAL A 48 8.12 2.76 4.78
N ARG A 49 8.41 3.03 6.06
CA ARG A 49 7.39 3.01 7.14
C ARG A 49 6.26 4.00 6.89
N LYS A 50 6.59 5.26 6.57
CA LYS A 50 5.57 6.26 6.23
C LYS A 50 4.71 5.83 5.04
N SER A 51 5.31 5.18 4.05
CA SER A 51 4.56 4.64 2.92
C SER A 51 3.64 3.48 3.32
N ILE A 52 4.07 2.60 4.22
CA ILE A 52 3.22 1.54 4.77
C ILE A 52 2.02 2.15 5.50
N ASP A 53 2.23 3.14 6.36
CA ASP A 53 1.16 3.80 7.11
C ASP A 53 0.12 4.44 6.17
N ALA A 54 0.58 5.08 5.09
CA ALA A 54 -0.30 5.67 4.09
C ALA A 54 -1.10 4.60 3.30
N ILE A 55 -0.48 3.46 3.01
CA ILE A 55 -1.15 2.34 2.34
C ILE A 55 -2.20 1.72 3.28
N GLU A 56 -1.88 1.52 4.56
CA GLU A 56 -2.82 0.99 5.55
C GLU A 56 -4.04 1.89 5.75
N LEU A 57 -3.84 3.21 5.77
CA LEU A 57 -4.95 4.17 5.77
C LEU A 57 -5.83 4.02 4.52
N GLY A 58 -5.23 3.94 3.34
CA GLY A 58 -5.96 3.79 2.08
C GLY A 58 -6.71 2.46 1.95
N ILE A 59 -6.17 1.36 2.50
CA ILE A 59 -6.88 0.08 2.59
C ILE A 59 -8.11 0.23 3.48
N GLY A 60 -7.96 0.88 4.64
CA GLY A 60 -9.07 1.12 5.57
C GLY A 60 -10.17 2.00 4.99
N GLU A 61 -9.84 2.95 4.12
CA GLU A 61 -10.80 3.81 3.43
C GLU A 61 -11.49 3.13 2.24
N ALA A 62 -10.86 2.09 1.66
CA ALA A 62 -11.37 1.36 0.49
C ALA A 62 -12.25 0.14 0.84
N GLN A 63 -12.32 -0.25 2.11
CA GLN A 63 -13.15 -1.33 2.65
C GLN A 63 -14.54 -0.86 3.08
#